data_AF-A0A1V6JHP5-F1
#
_entry.id   AF-A0A1V6JHP5-F1
#
_cell.length_a   1.000
_cell.length_b   1.000
_cell.length_c   1.000
_cell.angle_alpha   90.00
_cell.angle_beta   90.00
_cell.angle_gamma   90.00
#
_symmetry.space_group_name_H-M   'P 1'
#
loop_
_entity.id
_entity.type
_entity.pdbx_description
1 polymer ?
#
loop_
_entity_poly.entity_id
_entity_poly.type
_entity_poly.pdbx_seq_one_letter_code
_entity_poly.pdbx_strand_id
1 'polypeptide(L)'
;MLAALLPMLSMGQSSLGKTDDLGRIAIAAIVPDEAEIPAGAQKMLQNRLMQVATLNGLGAVEGSQFAMVPMVSIISQDVTPTAPPQIALKVEISLYIVDALSQTIFSQTSIEAKGVGNTEDRAYTQAINNLNPRHGQFRGFVEKGKEKVVEYYNSQCDVIISSAKALAGQKKYEEALAMLSNVPDVSRECFDKCMAISMDIYQEYANHKCNEYLSAAKAAWAGKELGKVEENLGKITPDMACHPEAEQLVAQITKAVEAEGGNAWSFKMKRYDDSVDLEKMKIQAAKEVAQSWAYWGAASHFDWSWMYPNAKKKVVAQRQAEKTTTSTSKPSSEVTTSTAPVDVNQLGILKATVSKYYGSFKGNYHRITDGEFAGNGTIRDGDKCVWWDDPKDVYFILDLGEVKQINGFHISNHNTDVYILECSVDGVNFSKMATIDKTWGRVGGYSNYRMETFSTVPSHKGYEPRINFSPVKARYVKIYATECKYCSLSEVQLLGY
;
A
#
# COMPACT_ATOMS: atom_id res chain seq x y z
N MET A 1 -61.13 29.69 24.72
CA MET A 1 -60.46 29.05 23.57
C MET A 1 -58.96 29.19 23.77
N LEU A 2 -58.30 28.15 24.27
CA LEU A 2 -56.84 28.09 24.40
C LEU A 2 -56.32 27.38 23.13
N ALA A 3 -55.56 28.08 22.30
CA ALA A 3 -54.93 27.50 21.12
C ALA A 3 -53.61 26.85 21.52
N ALA A 4 -53.54 25.52 21.44
CA ALA A 4 -52.34 24.74 21.66
C ALA A 4 -51.42 24.83 20.43
N LEU A 5 -50.22 25.38 20.61
CA LEU A 5 -49.12 25.31 19.64
C LEU A 5 -48.44 23.95 19.78
N LEU A 6 -48.59 23.10 18.76
CA LEU A 6 -47.78 21.90 18.56
C LEU A 6 -46.36 22.31 18.11
N PRO A 7 -45.29 21.75 18.68
CA PRO A 7 -43.95 21.88 18.11
C PRO A 7 -43.83 20.92 16.91
N MET A 8 -43.56 21.47 15.73
CA MET A 8 -43.10 20.69 14.57
C MET A 8 -41.73 20.07 14.91
N LEU A 9 -41.66 18.74 14.90
CA LEU A 9 -40.41 17.99 14.84
C LEU A 9 -39.76 18.31 13.48
N SER A 10 -38.64 19.04 13.49
CA SER A 10 -37.80 19.21 12.31
C SER A 10 -37.08 17.89 12.05
N MET A 11 -37.41 17.22 10.95
CA MET A 11 -36.57 16.16 10.40
C MET A 11 -35.20 16.75 10.05
N GLY A 12 -34.13 16.13 10.55
CA GLY A 12 -32.76 16.58 10.33
C GLY A 12 -32.46 16.73 8.84
N GLN A 13 -31.98 17.90 8.45
CA GLN A 13 -31.38 18.10 7.14
C GLN A 13 -30.07 17.29 7.11
N SER A 14 -30.05 16.19 6.36
CA SER A 14 -28.79 15.61 5.91
C SER A 14 -28.04 16.69 5.13
N SER A 15 -26.88 17.13 5.62
CA SER A 15 -26.02 18.06 4.88
C SER A 15 -25.46 17.31 3.68
N LEU A 16 -26.20 17.33 2.57
CA LEU A 16 -25.65 16.95 1.27
C LEU A 16 -24.39 17.79 1.08
N GLY A 17 -23.24 17.12 0.90
CA GLY A 17 -21.95 17.79 0.72
C GLY A 17 -22.05 18.89 -0.32
N LYS A 18 -21.29 19.98 -0.17
CA LYS A 18 -21.27 21.03 -1.18
C LYS A 18 -20.87 20.39 -2.51
N THR A 19 -21.27 20.95 -3.65
CA THR A 19 -20.92 20.42 -4.99
C THR A 19 -19.41 20.18 -5.19
N ASP A 20 -18.56 20.85 -4.40
CA ASP A 20 -17.11 20.63 -4.30
C ASP A 20 -16.70 19.29 -3.65
N ASP A 21 -17.51 18.74 -2.75
CA ASP A 21 -17.22 17.48 -2.05
C ASP A 21 -17.43 16.26 -2.97
N LEU A 22 -18.47 16.27 -3.82
CA LEU A 22 -18.69 15.21 -4.82
C LEU A 22 -17.56 15.15 -5.86
N GLY A 23 -16.84 16.25 -6.07
CA GLY A 23 -15.67 16.31 -6.94
C GLY A 23 -14.50 15.44 -6.47
N ARG A 24 -14.44 15.10 -5.17
CA ARG A 24 -13.31 14.38 -4.55
C ARG A 24 -13.45 12.86 -4.59
N ILE A 25 -14.64 12.34 -4.91
CA ILE A 25 -14.84 10.90 -5.10
C ILE A 25 -14.14 10.47 -6.39
N ALA A 26 -12.99 9.82 -6.25
CA ALA A 26 -12.34 9.13 -7.35
C ALA A 26 -13.15 7.86 -7.70
N ILE A 27 -13.33 7.61 -8.99
CA ILE A 27 -13.99 6.40 -9.51
C ILE A 27 -13.08 5.84 -10.59
N ALA A 28 -12.53 4.64 -10.36
CA ALA A 28 -11.74 3.93 -11.35
C ALA A 28 -12.65 3.44 -12.49
N ALA A 29 -12.17 3.50 -13.73
CA ALA A 29 -12.80 2.78 -14.84
C ALA A 29 -12.14 1.41 -14.94
N ILE A 30 -12.89 0.32 -14.85
CA ILE A 30 -12.31 -1.03 -14.84
C ILE A 30 -13.16 -1.96 -15.71
N VAL A 31 -12.51 -2.66 -16.63
CA VAL A 31 -13.08 -3.79 -17.38
C VAL A 31 -12.36 -5.06 -16.94
N PRO A 32 -12.91 -5.80 -15.97
CA PRO A 32 -12.26 -6.99 -15.44
C PRO A 32 -12.28 -8.13 -16.45
N ASP A 33 -11.36 -9.08 -16.31
CA ASP A 33 -11.29 -10.27 -17.16
C ASP A 33 -12.56 -11.13 -17.04
N GLU A 34 -13.19 -11.11 -15.86
CA GLU A 34 -14.45 -11.76 -15.53
C GLU A 34 -15.63 -11.26 -16.39
N ALA A 35 -15.48 -10.11 -17.06
CA ALA A 35 -16.48 -9.63 -18.01
C ALA A 35 -16.57 -10.49 -19.29
N GLU A 36 -15.62 -11.42 -19.50
CA GLU A 36 -15.57 -12.36 -20.64
C GLU A 36 -15.66 -11.68 -22.03
N ILE A 37 -15.21 -10.42 -22.12
CA ILE A 37 -15.17 -9.63 -23.35
C ILE A 37 -13.94 -10.02 -24.17
N PRO A 38 -14.03 -10.19 -25.51
CA PRO A 38 -12.87 -10.42 -26.36
C PRO A 38 -11.77 -9.36 -26.15
N ALA A 39 -10.49 -9.78 -26.13
CA ALA A 39 -9.38 -8.92 -25.69
C ALA A 39 -9.28 -7.57 -26.45
N GLY A 40 -9.55 -7.56 -27.76
CA GLY A 40 -9.56 -6.33 -28.57
C GLY A 40 -10.65 -5.36 -28.14
N ALA A 41 -11.85 -5.90 -27.89
CA ALA A 41 -13.02 -5.19 -27.38
C ALA A 41 -12.86 -4.74 -25.92
N GLN A 42 -12.20 -5.53 -25.07
CA GLN A 42 -11.96 -5.23 -23.65
C GLN A 42 -11.14 -3.94 -23.48
N LYS A 43 -9.99 -3.84 -24.16
CA LYS A 43 -9.13 -2.65 -24.13
C LYS A 43 -9.86 -1.40 -24.67
N MET A 44 -10.70 -1.59 -25.67
CA MET A 44 -11.49 -0.51 -26.24
C MET A 44 -12.55 -0.01 -25.27
N LEU A 45 -13.27 -0.92 -24.61
CA LEU A 45 -14.27 -0.58 -23.61
C LEU A 45 -13.60 0.14 -22.43
N GLN A 46 -12.46 -0.35 -21.96
CA GLN A 46 -11.64 0.29 -20.93
C GLN A 46 -11.34 1.75 -21.31
N ASN A 47 -10.86 2.00 -22.53
CA ASN A 47 -10.59 3.36 -23.01
C ASN A 47 -11.85 4.24 -23.09
N ARG A 48 -13.00 3.68 -23.45
CA ARG A 48 -14.28 4.41 -23.48
C ARG A 48 -14.75 4.76 -22.08
N LEU A 49 -14.65 3.84 -21.13
CA LEU A 49 -14.98 4.10 -19.72
C LEU A 49 -14.04 5.14 -19.09
N MET A 50 -12.74 5.09 -19.40
CA MET A 50 -11.81 6.14 -18.99
C MET A 50 -12.21 7.51 -19.55
N GLN A 51 -12.64 7.58 -20.82
CA GLN A 51 -13.17 8.83 -21.40
C GLN A 51 -14.42 9.32 -20.67
N VAL A 52 -15.36 8.42 -20.35
CA VAL A 52 -16.54 8.76 -19.53
C VAL A 52 -16.11 9.33 -18.18
N ALA A 53 -15.16 8.69 -17.50
CA ALA A 53 -14.64 9.15 -16.22
C ALA A 53 -14.02 10.56 -16.34
N THR A 54 -13.08 10.75 -17.26
CA THR A 54 -12.41 12.05 -17.49
C THR A 54 -13.41 13.17 -17.82
N LEU A 55 -14.41 12.90 -18.68
CA LEU A 55 -15.43 13.89 -19.04
C LEU A 55 -16.33 14.31 -17.89
N ASN A 56 -16.46 13.46 -16.86
CA ASN A 56 -17.23 13.74 -15.65
C ASN A 56 -16.35 14.19 -14.48
N GLY A 57 -15.15 14.73 -14.78
CA GLY A 57 -14.25 15.32 -13.79
C GLY A 57 -13.60 14.30 -12.86
N LEU A 58 -13.57 13.02 -13.24
CA LEU A 58 -12.91 11.96 -12.49
C LEU A 58 -11.49 11.77 -13.01
N GLY A 59 -10.51 11.75 -12.09
CA GLY A 59 -9.21 11.17 -12.38
C GLY A 59 -9.34 9.65 -12.40
N ALA A 60 -8.95 9.00 -13.48
CA ALA A 60 -8.83 7.54 -13.49
C ALA A 60 -7.65 7.16 -12.58
N VAL A 61 -7.94 6.69 -11.37
CA VAL A 61 -6.93 6.27 -10.40
C VAL A 61 -7.11 4.78 -10.14
N GLU A 62 -6.16 3.98 -10.60
CA GLU A 62 -6.08 2.56 -10.28
C GLU A 62 -5.93 2.38 -8.76
N GLY A 63 -6.63 1.39 -8.18
CA GLY A 63 -6.66 1.17 -6.73
C GLY A 63 -7.63 2.09 -5.97
N SER A 64 -8.47 2.88 -6.66
CA SER A 64 -9.57 3.59 -6.03
C SER A 64 -10.56 2.61 -5.38
N GLN A 65 -11.17 3.00 -4.26
CA GLN A 65 -12.22 2.19 -3.62
C GLN A 65 -13.45 2.03 -4.52
N PHE A 66 -13.81 3.09 -5.26
CA PHE A 66 -14.99 3.09 -6.11
C PHE A 66 -14.60 2.80 -7.56
N ALA A 67 -15.43 2.03 -8.26
CA ALA A 67 -15.22 1.72 -9.66
C ALA A 67 -16.49 1.78 -10.49
N MET A 68 -16.29 2.14 -11.75
CA MET A 68 -17.23 1.98 -12.83
C MET A 68 -16.88 0.71 -13.59
N VAL A 69 -17.77 -0.28 -13.53
CA VAL A 69 -17.55 -1.64 -14.02
C VAL A 69 -18.65 -2.03 -15.01
N PRO A 70 -18.33 -2.58 -16.21
CA PRO A 70 -19.33 -2.95 -17.20
C PRO A 70 -19.75 -4.41 -17.11
N MET A 71 -21.02 -4.70 -17.38
CA MET A 71 -21.52 -6.03 -17.73
C MET A 71 -22.06 -5.98 -19.16
N VAL A 72 -21.61 -6.89 -20.02
CA VAL A 72 -22.06 -6.96 -21.41
C VAL A 72 -22.91 -8.21 -21.59
N SER A 73 -24.14 -8.02 -22.05
CA SER A 73 -25.08 -9.10 -22.34
C SER A 73 -25.42 -9.12 -23.83
N ILE A 74 -25.36 -10.28 -24.47
CA ILE A 74 -25.77 -10.43 -25.87
C ILE A 74 -27.30 -10.42 -25.94
N ILE A 75 -27.87 -9.44 -26.65
CA ILE A 75 -29.31 -9.38 -26.93
C ILE A 75 -29.64 -10.25 -28.14
N SER A 76 -28.89 -10.10 -29.23
CA SER A 76 -29.03 -10.93 -30.43
C SER A 76 -27.71 -11.06 -31.18
N GLN A 77 -27.55 -12.18 -31.88
CA GLN A 77 -26.41 -12.46 -32.74
C GLN A 77 -26.91 -13.20 -33.98
N ASP A 78 -26.73 -12.56 -35.13
CA ASP A 78 -27.24 -13.04 -36.42
C ASP A 78 -26.10 -13.12 -37.43
N VAL A 79 -26.08 -14.16 -38.28
CA VAL A 79 -25.15 -14.24 -39.41
C VAL A 79 -25.86 -13.68 -40.65
N THR A 80 -25.35 -12.59 -41.21
CA THR A 80 -25.96 -11.92 -42.35
C THR A 80 -25.74 -12.70 -43.65
N PRO A 81 -26.72 -12.73 -44.58
CA PRO A 81 -26.61 -13.42 -45.86
C PRO A 81 -25.82 -12.59 -46.89
N THR A 82 -24.64 -12.10 -46.51
CA THR A 82 -23.72 -11.31 -47.35
C THR A 82 -22.54 -12.18 -47.79
N ALA A 83 -21.84 -11.78 -48.86
CA ALA A 83 -20.58 -12.39 -49.27
C ALA A 83 -19.43 -11.37 -49.12
N PRO A 84 -18.48 -11.55 -48.17
CA PRO A 84 -18.40 -12.63 -47.17
C PRO A 84 -19.46 -12.50 -46.05
N PRO A 85 -19.81 -13.61 -45.37
CA PRO A 85 -20.73 -13.59 -44.23
C PRO A 85 -20.25 -12.62 -43.14
N GLN A 86 -21.18 -11.87 -42.54
CA GLN A 86 -20.90 -11.03 -41.37
C GLN A 86 -21.69 -11.54 -40.16
N ILE A 87 -21.21 -11.22 -38.97
CA ILE A 87 -21.89 -11.40 -37.70
C ILE A 87 -22.45 -10.04 -37.30
N ALA A 88 -23.78 -9.91 -37.27
CA ALA A 88 -24.49 -8.77 -36.70
C ALA A 88 -24.77 -9.06 -35.23
N LEU A 89 -24.21 -8.25 -34.36
CA LEU A 89 -24.27 -8.38 -32.91
C LEU A 89 -25.00 -7.18 -32.32
N LYS A 90 -26.00 -7.45 -31.48
CA LYS A 90 -26.66 -6.47 -30.61
C LYS A 90 -26.36 -6.84 -29.17
N VAL A 91 -25.75 -5.92 -28.42
CA VAL A 91 -25.42 -6.10 -27.00
C VAL A 91 -26.06 -5.02 -26.14
N GLU A 92 -26.35 -5.36 -24.89
CA GLU A 92 -26.59 -4.42 -23.81
C GLU A 92 -25.30 -4.25 -23.02
N ILE A 93 -24.84 -3.01 -22.85
CA ILE A 93 -23.71 -2.66 -21.99
C ILE A 93 -24.27 -1.96 -20.76
N SER A 94 -24.31 -2.66 -19.64
CA SER A 94 -24.72 -2.13 -18.34
C SER A 94 -23.49 -1.68 -17.56
N LEU A 95 -23.45 -0.44 -17.10
CA LEU A 95 -22.37 0.12 -16.29
C LEU A 95 -22.85 0.28 -14.85
N TYR A 96 -22.03 -0.10 -13.89
CA TYR A 96 -22.30 0.00 -12.46
C TYR A 96 -21.25 0.89 -11.80
N ILE A 97 -21.67 1.78 -10.90
CA ILE A 97 -20.75 2.38 -9.91
C ILE A 97 -20.85 1.56 -8.64
N VAL A 98 -19.72 1.04 -8.19
CA VAL A 98 -19.63 0.11 -7.07
C VAL A 98 -18.55 0.53 -6.09
N ASP A 99 -18.68 0.07 -4.86
CA ASP A 99 -17.59 -0.04 -3.89
C ASP A 99 -16.96 -1.43 -4.01
N ALA A 100 -15.69 -1.49 -4.42
CA ALA A 100 -14.98 -2.76 -4.55
C ALA A 100 -14.81 -3.47 -3.19
N LEU A 101 -14.65 -2.70 -2.10
CA LEU A 101 -14.36 -3.24 -0.78
C LEU A 101 -15.62 -3.78 -0.09
N SER A 102 -16.71 -3.01 -0.11
CA SER A 102 -17.98 -3.42 0.50
C SER A 102 -18.88 -4.23 -0.44
N GLN A 103 -18.50 -4.41 -1.70
CA GLN A 103 -19.29 -5.11 -2.74
C GLN A 103 -20.70 -4.52 -2.91
N THR A 104 -20.81 -3.19 -2.78
CA THR A 104 -22.08 -2.47 -2.87
C THR A 104 -22.22 -1.80 -4.22
N ILE A 105 -23.41 -1.89 -4.84
CA ILE A 105 -23.76 -1.20 -6.09
C ILE A 105 -24.53 0.09 -5.75
N PHE A 106 -24.04 1.25 -6.18
CA PHE A 106 -24.66 2.55 -5.90
C PHE A 106 -25.52 3.09 -7.02
N SER A 107 -25.08 2.91 -8.27
CA SER A 107 -25.84 3.31 -9.45
C SER A 107 -25.58 2.36 -10.61
N GLN A 108 -26.52 2.36 -11.55
CA GLN A 108 -26.41 1.63 -12.80
C GLN A 108 -26.98 2.44 -13.96
N THR A 109 -26.50 2.17 -15.17
CA THR A 109 -27.08 2.64 -16.43
C THR A 109 -26.82 1.62 -17.52
N SER A 110 -27.64 1.58 -18.56
CA SER A 110 -27.50 0.60 -19.65
C SER A 110 -27.61 1.29 -21.00
N ILE A 111 -26.90 0.76 -21.99
CA ILE A 111 -26.98 1.21 -23.38
C ILE A 111 -26.91 0.04 -24.33
N GLU A 112 -27.77 0.08 -25.33
CA GLU A 112 -27.67 -0.85 -26.44
C GLU A 112 -26.59 -0.41 -27.43
N ALA A 113 -25.74 -1.34 -27.81
CA ALA A 113 -24.74 -1.15 -28.84
C ALA A 113 -24.90 -2.21 -29.94
N LYS A 114 -24.62 -1.80 -31.17
CA LYS A 114 -24.72 -2.66 -32.36
C LYS A 114 -23.42 -2.63 -33.12
N GLY A 115 -22.98 -3.81 -33.56
CA GLY A 115 -21.80 -3.98 -34.38
C GLY A 115 -21.97 -5.13 -35.37
N VAL A 116 -21.22 -5.06 -36.44
CA VAL A 116 -21.21 -5.96 -37.59
C VAL A 116 -19.75 -6.19 -37.94
N GLY A 117 -19.35 -7.46 -38.03
CA GLY A 117 -18.00 -7.81 -38.42
C GLY A 117 -17.91 -9.21 -38.98
N ASN A 118 -16.87 -9.50 -39.75
CA ASN A 118 -16.61 -10.84 -40.26
C ASN A 118 -16.06 -11.81 -39.20
N THR A 119 -15.87 -11.35 -37.96
CA THR A 119 -15.58 -12.15 -36.75
C THR A 119 -16.35 -11.57 -35.56
N GLU A 120 -16.56 -12.38 -34.53
CA GLU A 120 -17.23 -11.95 -33.29
C GLU A 120 -16.48 -10.81 -32.60
N ASP A 121 -15.15 -10.91 -32.47
CA ASP A 121 -14.30 -9.85 -31.91
C ASP A 121 -14.44 -8.52 -32.66
N ARG A 122 -14.57 -8.54 -33.99
CA ARG A 122 -14.82 -7.34 -34.81
C ARG A 122 -16.21 -6.78 -34.62
N ALA A 123 -17.23 -7.63 -34.49
CA ALA A 123 -18.59 -7.20 -34.19
C ALA A 123 -18.67 -6.53 -32.81
N TYR A 124 -18.04 -7.11 -31.77
CA TYR A 124 -17.91 -6.50 -30.44
C TYR A 124 -17.16 -5.16 -30.48
N THR A 125 -16.01 -5.13 -31.14
CA THR A 125 -15.19 -3.93 -31.27
C THR A 125 -15.96 -2.81 -31.98
N GLN A 126 -16.74 -3.11 -33.02
CA GLN A 126 -17.58 -2.10 -33.68
C GLN A 126 -18.72 -1.63 -32.77
N ALA A 127 -19.38 -2.55 -32.04
CA ALA A 127 -20.43 -2.19 -31.09
C ALA A 127 -19.92 -1.21 -30.02
N ILE A 128 -18.79 -1.52 -29.39
CA ILE A 128 -18.17 -0.69 -28.35
C ILE A 128 -17.64 0.63 -28.92
N ASN A 129 -17.13 0.63 -30.16
CA ASN A 129 -16.68 1.86 -30.81
C ASN A 129 -17.80 2.90 -30.95
N ASN A 130 -19.04 2.46 -31.15
CA ASN A 130 -20.21 3.32 -31.28
C ASN A 130 -20.70 3.91 -29.95
N LEU A 131 -20.14 3.47 -28.82
CA LEU A 131 -20.40 4.05 -27.51
C LEU A 131 -19.91 5.50 -27.47
N ASN A 132 -20.82 6.46 -27.33
CA ASN A 132 -20.48 7.88 -27.22
C ASN A 132 -20.22 8.26 -25.76
N PRO A 133 -18.98 8.54 -25.32
CA PRO A 133 -18.69 8.89 -23.92
C PRO A 133 -19.34 10.19 -23.45
N ARG A 134 -19.82 11.03 -24.38
CA ARG A 134 -20.54 12.29 -24.09
C ARG A 134 -22.06 12.10 -24.01
N HIS A 135 -22.57 10.86 -24.06
CA HIS A 135 -24.00 10.63 -23.93
C HIS A 135 -24.51 11.15 -22.58
N GLY A 136 -25.58 11.96 -22.58
CA GLY A 136 -26.07 12.66 -21.39
C GLY A 136 -26.40 11.73 -20.22
N GLN A 137 -26.79 10.48 -20.51
CA GLN A 137 -27.07 9.46 -19.50
C GLN A 137 -25.86 9.14 -18.60
N PHE A 138 -24.62 9.24 -19.11
CA PHE A 138 -23.43 8.93 -18.33
C PHE A 138 -23.17 9.98 -17.26
N ARG A 139 -23.49 11.25 -17.57
CA ARG A 139 -23.39 12.32 -16.58
C ARG A 139 -24.33 12.09 -15.41
N GLY A 140 -25.62 11.86 -15.69
CA GLY A 140 -26.60 11.58 -14.64
C GLY A 140 -26.30 10.29 -13.85
N PHE A 141 -25.74 9.28 -14.52
CA PHE A 141 -25.28 8.04 -13.88
C PHE A 141 -24.14 8.28 -12.87
N VAL A 142 -23.13 9.07 -13.25
CA VAL A 142 -21.99 9.40 -12.38
C VAL A 142 -22.42 10.32 -11.23
N GLU A 143 -23.19 11.37 -11.50
CA GLU A 143 -23.69 12.28 -10.48
C GLU A 143 -24.52 11.53 -9.43
N LYS A 144 -25.49 10.71 -9.87
CA LYS A 144 -26.31 9.88 -8.98
C LYS A 144 -25.49 8.85 -8.19
N GLY A 145 -24.47 8.26 -8.81
CA GLY A 145 -23.58 7.32 -8.14
C GLY A 145 -22.85 7.97 -6.97
N LYS A 146 -22.29 9.16 -7.19
CA LYS A 146 -21.60 9.95 -6.16
C LYS A 146 -22.52 10.35 -5.00
N GLU A 147 -23.74 10.78 -5.31
CA GLU A 147 -24.75 11.07 -4.29
C GLU A 147 -25.07 9.83 -3.44
N LYS A 148 -25.26 8.67 -4.08
CA LYS A 148 -25.56 7.41 -3.41
C LYS A 148 -24.41 6.88 -2.54
N VAL A 149 -23.16 7.10 -2.94
CA VAL A 149 -21.98 6.82 -2.10
C VAL A 149 -22.08 7.58 -0.78
N VAL A 150 -22.29 8.90 -0.85
CA VAL A 150 -22.37 9.77 0.33
C VAL A 150 -23.57 9.40 1.21
N GLU A 151 -24.74 9.17 0.61
CA GLU A 151 -25.96 8.76 1.31
C GLU A 151 -25.77 7.43 2.05
N TYR A 152 -25.16 6.44 1.39
CA TYR A 152 -24.88 5.14 1.98
C TYR A 152 -24.00 5.27 3.23
N TYR A 153 -22.83 5.90 3.12
CA TYR A 153 -21.89 6.01 4.23
C TYR A 153 -22.41 6.86 5.38
N ASN A 154 -23.16 7.93 5.08
CA ASN A 154 -23.82 8.72 6.12
C ASN A 154 -24.91 7.91 6.85
N SER A 155 -25.72 7.13 6.12
CA SER A 155 -26.79 6.33 6.74
C SER A 155 -26.30 5.08 7.47
N GLN A 156 -25.17 4.50 7.03
CA GLN A 156 -24.59 3.30 7.62
C GLN A 156 -23.52 3.58 8.68
N CYS A 157 -23.26 4.86 8.99
CA CYS A 157 -22.13 5.24 9.83
C CYS A 157 -22.09 4.52 11.18
N ASP A 158 -23.21 4.53 11.92
CA ASP A 158 -23.29 3.90 13.24
C ASP A 158 -23.14 2.37 13.16
N VAL A 159 -23.59 1.76 12.07
CA VAL A 159 -23.45 0.31 11.81
C VAL A 159 -21.99 -0.03 11.53
N ILE A 160 -21.30 0.76 10.71
CA ILE A 160 -19.86 0.61 10.42
C ILE A 160 -19.06 0.72 11.72
N ILE A 161 -19.32 1.77 12.50
CA ILE A 161 -18.65 2.02 13.78
C ILE A 161 -18.87 0.88 14.78
N SER A 162 -20.12 0.44 14.96
CA SER A 162 -20.43 -0.64 15.89
C SER A 162 -19.83 -1.97 15.46
N SER A 163 -19.83 -2.26 14.17
CA SER A 163 -19.20 -3.47 13.60
C SER A 163 -17.69 -3.45 13.80
N ALA A 164 -17.02 -2.33 13.54
CA ALA A 164 -15.59 -2.17 13.79
C ALA A 164 -15.24 -2.36 15.28
N LYS A 165 -16.03 -1.77 16.19
CA LYS A 165 -15.85 -1.98 17.64
C LYS A 165 -16.04 -3.44 18.04
N ALA A 166 -17.00 -4.14 17.45
CA ALA A 166 -17.21 -5.57 17.70
C ALA A 166 -16.04 -6.43 17.20
N LEU A 167 -15.42 -6.07 16.06
CA LEU A 167 -14.20 -6.70 15.55
C LEU A 167 -13.01 -6.46 16.49
N ALA A 168 -12.81 -5.21 16.94
CA ALA A 168 -11.78 -4.87 17.92
C ALA A 168 -11.97 -5.63 19.25
N GLY A 169 -13.20 -5.77 19.74
CA GLY A 169 -13.52 -6.60 20.91
C GLY A 169 -13.19 -8.08 20.75
N GLN A 170 -13.11 -8.58 19.52
CA GLN A 170 -12.64 -9.92 19.18
C GLN A 170 -11.12 -9.98 18.91
N LYS A 171 -10.38 -8.90 19.20
CA LYS A 171 -8.96 -8.70 18.88
C LYS A 171 -8.64 -8.75 17.38
N LYS A 172 -9.65 -8.59 16.52
CA LYS A 172 -9.51 -8.48 15.06
C LYS A 172 -9.25 -7.02 14.69
N TYR A 173 -8.18 -6.46 15.24
CA TYR A 173 -7.87 -5.04 15.14
C TYR A 173 -7.63 -4.60 13.69
N GLU A 174 -6.96 -5.43 12.90
CA GLU A 174 -6.66 -5.13 11.49
C GLU A 174 -7.95 -5.03 10.66
N GLU A 175 -8.87 -5.98 10.81
CA GLU A 175 -10.20 -5.95 10.18
C GLU A 175 -11.02 -4.72 10.61
N ALA A 176 -10.96 -4.37 11.90
CA ALA A 176 -11.66 -3.21 12.45
C ALA A 176 -11.14 -1.88 11.87
N LEU A 177 -9.82 -1.72 11.84
CA LEU A 177 -9.16 -0.52 11.31
C LEU A 177 -9.42 -0.38 9.80
N ALA A 178 -9.37 -1.49 9.06
CA ALA A 178 -9.70 -1.50 7.63
C ALA A 178 -11.15 -1.10 7.36
N MET A 179 -12.10 -1.57 8.17
CA MET A 179 -13.50 -1.18 8.02
C MET A 179 -13.72 0.32 8.21
N LEU A 180 -13.07 0.93 9.20
CA LEU A 180 -13.21 2.36 9.50
C LEU A 180 -12.50 3.25 8.47
N SER A 181 -11.37 2.82 7.93
CA SER A 181 -10.64 3.56 6.89
C SER A 181 -11.32 3.56 5.52
N ASN A 182 -12.24 2.63 5.28
CA ASN A 182 -12.98 2.53 4.02
C ASN A 182 -14.12 3.54 3.93
N VAL A 183 -14.40 4.29 5.00
CA VAL A 183 -15.33 5.40 4.93
C VAL A 183 -14.65 6.52 4.14
N PRO A 184 -15.25 7.03 3.04
CA PRO A 184 -14.63 8.05 2.23
C PRO A 184 -14.73 9.42 2.92
N ASP A 185 -13.70 10.25 2.74
CA ASP A 185 -13.57 11.58 3.35
C ASP A 185 -14.70 12.56 2.96
N VAL A 186 -15.33 12.34 1.82
CA VAL A 186 -16.53 13.08 1.38
C VAL A 186 -17.73 12.89 2.31
N SER A 187 -17.77 11.79 3.06
CA SER A 187 -18.77 11.53 4.12
C SER A 187 -18.27 12.11 5.43
N ARG A 188 -17.96 13.41 5.43
CA ARG A 188 -17.13 14.10 6.45
C ARG A 188 -17.49 13.74 7.89
N GLU A 189 -18.76 13.85 8.27
CA GLU A 189 -19.19 13.55 9.63
C GLU A 189 -18.88 12.10 10.02
N CYS A 190 -19.17 11.15 9.12
CA CYS A 190 -18.88 9.75 9.39
C CYS A 190 -17.38 9.46 9.37
N PHE A 191 -16.67 10.05 8.42
CA PHE A 191 -15.23 9.93 8.30
C PHE A 191 -14.52 10.39 9.58
N ASP A 192 -14.87 11.59 10.09
CA ASP A 192 -14.26 12.15 11.30
C ASP A 192 -14.52 11.25 12.52
N LYS A 193 -15.75 10.72 12.66
CA LYS A 193 -16.08 9.74 13.72
C LYS A 193 -15.26 8.45 13.57
N CYS A 194 -15.17 7.92 12.36
CA CYS A 194 -14.41 6.69 12.09
C CYS A 194 -12.92 6.88 12.36
N MET A 195 -12.34 8.02 11.98
CA MET A 195 -10.93 8.32 12.22
C MET A 195 -10.63 8.45 13.73
N ALA A 196 -11.50 9.10 14.49
CA ALA A 196 -11.35 9.17 15.94
C ALA A 196 -11.37 7.77 16.58
N ILE A 197 -12.31 6.91 16.18
CA ILE A 197 -12.41 5.54 16.71
C ILE A 197 -11.23 4.67 16.25
N SER A 198 -10.73 4.87 15.03
CA SER A 198 -9.54 4.17 14.55
C SER A 198 -8.32 4.43 15.42
N MET A 199 -8.17 5.64 15.98
CA MET A 199 -7.07 5.95 16.89
C MET A 199 -7.17 5.15 18.19
N ASP A 200 -8.38 5.04 18.76
CA ASP A 200 -8.63 4.25 19.97
C ASP A 200 -8.32 2.76 19.73
N ILE A 201 -8.85 2.20 18.64
CA ILE A 201 -8.64 0.80 18.24
C ILE A 201 -7.16 0.53 17.94
N TYR A 202 -6.47 1.47 17.28
CA TYR A 202 -5.04 1.35 17.03
C TYR A 202 -4.25 1.35 18.33
N GLN A 203 -4.61 2.15 19.33
CA GLN A 203 -3.94 2.12 20.62
C GLN A 203 -4.13 0.77 21.31
N GLU A 204 -5.32 0.18 21.26
CA GLU A 204 -5.56 -1.18 21.76
C GLU A 204 -4.69 -2.22 21.03
N TYR A 205 -4.64 -2.14 19.70
CA TYR A 205 -3.78 -2.99 18.86
C TYR A 205 -2.30 -2.85 19.21
N ALA A 206 -1.81 -1.62 19.32
CA ALA A 206 -0.43 -1.31 19.65
C ALA A 206 -0.07 -1.85 21.05
N ASN A 207 -0.98 -1.71 22.02
CA ASN A 207 -0.79 -2.27 23.36
C ASN A 207 -0.80 -3.80 23.35
N HIS A 208 -1.67 -4.42 22.55
CA HIS A 208 -1.68 -5.87 22.35
C HIS A 208 -0.35 -6.36 21.76
N LYS A 209 0.13 -5.70 20.70
CA LYS A 209 1.42 -6.01 20.06
C LYS A 209 2.61 -5.76 20.99
N CYS A 210 2.57 -4.72 21.79
CA CYS A 210 3.59 -4.45 22.79
C CYS A 210 3.79 -5.65 23.72
N ASN A 211 2.69 -6.19 24.25
CA ASN A 211 2.75 -7.35 25.13
C ASN A 211 3.31 -8.59 24.42
N GLU A 212 2.93 -8.83 23.16
CA GLU A 212 3.49 -9.91 22.34
C GLU A 212 5.01 -9.75 22.17
N TYR A 213 5.47 -8.56 21.75
CA TYR A 213 6.89 -8.28 21.53
C TYR A 213 7.70 -8.33 22.82
N LEU A 214 7.21 -7.75 23.92
CA LEU A 214 7.90 -7.77 25.20
C LEU A 214 7.99 -9.20 25.76
N SER A 215 6.93 -10.00 25.62
CA SER A 215 6.97 -11.41 26.03
C SER A 215 7.96 -12.21 25.17
N ALA A 216 7.98 -12.00 23.85
CA ALA A 216 8.92 -12.64 22.96
C ALA A 216 10.37 -12.25 23.26
N ALA A 217 10.64 -10.97 23.55
CA ALA A 217 11.96 -10.48 23.95
C ALA A 217 12.43 -11.13 25.26
N LYS A 218 11.55 -11.25 26.27
CA LYS A 218 11.87 -11.93 27.54
C LYS A 218 12.19 -13.41 27.33
N ALA A 219 11.42 -14.10 26.48
CA ALA A 219 11.67 -15.50 26.15
C ALA A 219 13.00 -15.69 25.38
N ALA A 220 13.28 -14.84 24.40
CA ALA A 220 14.54 -14.83 23.66
C ALA A 220 15.73 -14.57 24.58
N TRP A 221 15.59 -13.65 25.54
CA TRP A 221 16.61 -13.39 26.55
C TRP A 221 16.87 -14.61 27.44
N ALA A 222 15.83 -15.30 27.89
CA ALA A 222 15.99 -16.56 28.65
C ALA A 222 16.73 -17.64 27.84
N GLY A 223 16.56 -17.64 26.51
CA GLY A 223 17.31 -18.50 25.58
C GLY A 223 18.69 -17.98 25.17
N LYS A 224 19.14 -16.83 25.72
CA LYS A 224 20.37 -16.11 25.31
C LYS A 224 20.44 -15.76 23.81
N GLU A 225 19.30 -15.59 23.16
CA GLU A 225 19.18 -15.24 21.73
C GLU A 225 19.14 -13.71 21.52
N LEU A 226 20.28 -13.03 21.69
CA LEU A 226 20.36 -11.56 21.66
C LEU A 226 19.81 -10.92 20.37
N GLY A 227 20.01 -11.53 19.20
CA GLY A 227 19.46 -11.01 17.95
C GLY A 227 17.93 -10.93 17.95
N LYS A 228 17.25 -11.94 18.52
CA LYS A 228 15.79 -11.95 18.65
C LYS A 228 15.30 -11.01 19.75
N VAL A 229 16.11 -10.76 20.77
CA VAL A 229 15.82 -9.70 21.77
C VAL A 229 15.77 -8.33 21.06
N GLU A 230 16.81 -8.00 20.30
CA GLU A 230 16.87 -6.74 19.54
C GLU A 230 15.71 -6.62 18.55
N GLU A 231 15.42 -7.69 17.80
CA GLU A 231 14.33 -7.70 16.83
C GLU A 231 12.97 -7.38 17.47
N ASN A 232 12.66 -8.01 18.61
CA ASN A 232 11.38 -7.80 19.28
C ASN A 232 11.31 -6.46 20.01
N LEU A 233 12.38 -6.05 20.70
CA LEU A 233 12.42 -4.74 21.37
C LEU A 233 12.43 -3.58 20.38
N GLY A 234 13.00 -3.75 19.18
CA GLY A 234 13.00 -2.76 18.12
C GLY A 234 11.61 -2.49 17.52
N LYS A 235 10.65 -3.41 17.71
CA LYS A 235 9.25 -3.24 17.29
C LYS A 235 8.42 -2.45 18.32
N ILE A 236 8.91 -2.27 19.55
CA ILE A 236 8.22 -1.53 20.60
C ILE A 236 8.48 -0.03 20.42
N THR A 237 7.42 0.74 20.21
CA THR A 237 7.47 2.19 20.01
C THR A 237 7.02 2.94 21.28
N PRO A 238 7.43 4.20 21.47
CA PRO A 238 7.06 4.99 22.66
C PRO A 238 5.56 5.19 22.93
N ASP A 239 4.69 5.09 21.91
CA ASP A 239 3.24 5.14 22.09
C ASP A 239 2.63 3.87 22.69
N MET A 240 3.38 2.77 22.69
CA MET A 240 2.89 1.52 23.22
C MET A 240 3.00 1.51 24.75
N ALA A 241 1.97 0.99 25.42
CA ALA A 241 1.90 1.02 26.89
C ALA A 241 3.08 0.34 27.59
N CYS A 242 3.70 -0.69 26.99
CA CYS A 242 4.78 -1.45 27.61
C CYS A 242 6.20 -0.90 27.32
N HIS A 243 6.31 0.29 26.71
CA HIS A 243 7.59 0.90 26.40
C HIS A 243 8.50 1.10 27.63
N PRO A 244 8.01 1.60 28.78
CA PRO A 244 8.84 1.74 29.98
C PRO A 244 9.41 0.40 30.48
N GLU A 245 8.63 -0.69 30.42
CA GLU A 245 9.07 -2.03 30.81
C GLU A 245 10.10 -2.59 29.82
N ALA A 246 9.95 -2.27 28.54
CA ALA A 246 10.93 -2.62 27.52
C ALA A 246 12.27 -1.88 27.74
N GLU A 247 12.25 -0.59 28.10
CA GLU A 247 13.47 0.16 28.45
C GLU A 247 14.17 -0.44 29.68
N GLN A 248 13.40 -0.86 30.68
CA GLN A 248 13.95 -1.56 31.85
C GLN A 248 14.60 -2.89 31.46
N LEU A 249 13.99 -3.65 30.56
CA LEU A 249 14.56 -4.91 30.06
C LEU A 249 15.86 -4.67 29.30
N VAL A 250 15.92 -3.64 28.45
CA VAL A 250 17.18 -3.24 27.78
C VAL A 250 18.27 -2.96 28.81
N ALA A 251 17.99 -2.11 29.80
CA ALA A 251 18.98 -1.78 30.84
C ALA A 251 19.45 -3.01 31.63
N GLN A 252 18.58 -3.98 31.89
CA GLN A 252 18.94 -5.24 32.56
C GLN A 252 19.85 -6.10 31.69
N ILE A 253 19.52 -6.25 30.41
CA ILE A 253 20.30 -7.07 29.47
C ILE A 253 21.67 -6.45 29.21
N THR A 254 21.75 -5.13 29.01
CA THR A 254 23.05 -4.44 28.83
C THR A 254 24.00 -4.73 29.98
N LYS A 255 23.53 -4.56 31.23
CA LYS A 255 24.34 -4.84 32.43
C LYS A 255 24.77 -6.31 32.51
N ALA A 256 23.88 -7.23 32.16
CA ALA A 256 24.19 -8.66 32.19
C ALA A 256 25.25 -9.05 31.14
N VAL A 257 25.13 -8.55 29.90
CA VAL A 257 26.08 -8.82 28.82
C VAL A 257 27.46 -8.23 29.13
N GLU A 258 27.51 -7.01 29.67
CA GLU A 258 28.77 -6.38 30.11
C GLU A 258 29.45 -7.18 31.24
N ALA A 259 28.67 -7.68 32.21
CA ALA A 259 29.19 -8.49 33.31
C ALA A 259 29.71 -9.87 32.87
N GLU A 260 29.15 -10.46 31.81
CA GLU A 260 29.62 -11.73 31.21
C GLU A 260 30.87 -11.55 30.33
N GLY A 261 31.43 -10.34 30.22
CA GLY A 261 32.61 -10.04 29.39
C GLY A 261 32.31 -10.04 27.89
N GLY A 262 31.02 -9.97 27.51
CA GLY A 262 30.59 -9.81 26.13
C GLY A 262 30.92 -8.42 25.59
N ASN A 263 30.97 -8.29 24.27
CA ASN A 263 31.03 -6.96 23.63
C ASN A 263 29.85 -6.11 24.11
N ALA A 264 30.09 -4.81 24.35
CA ALA A 264 29.06 -3.88 24.81
C ALA A 264 27.83 -3.95 23.88
N TRP A 265 26.72 -4.47 24.39
CA TRP A 265 25.47 -4.58 23.66
C TRP A 265 24.93 -3.17 23.40
N SER A 266 24.88 -2.76 22.13
CA SER A 266 24.68 -1.36 21.72
C SER A 266 23.25 -1.03 21.26
N PHE A 267 22.30 -1.95 21.51
CA PHE A 267 20.91 -1.78 21.12
C PHE A 267 20.29 -0.49 21.68
N LYS A 268 19.53 0.22 20.83
CA LYS A 268 18.80 1.43 21.21
C LYS A 268 17.34 1.32 20.77
N MET A 269 16.45 1.55 21.73
CA MET A 269 15.01 1.63 21.45
C MET A 269 14.65 2.87 20.64
N LYS A 270 13.50 2.79 19.95
CA LYS A 270 12.92 3.92 19.21
C LYS A 270 12.52 5.05 20.16
N ARG A 271 12.70 6.30 19.72
CA ARG A 271 12.29 7.52 20.45
C ARG A 271 11.58 8.48 19.50
N TYR A 272 10.58 9.19 20.01
CA TYR A 272 9.87 10.25 19.29
C TYR A 272 10.13 11.60 19.95
N ASP A 273 10.29 12.64 19.13
CA ASP A 273 10.69 13.97 19.59
C ASP A 273 9.48 14.83 20.02
N ASP A 274 8.25 14.56 19.55
CA ASP A 274 7.02 15.25 19.98
C ASP A 274 5.71 14.41 19.90
N SER A 275 4.61 14.96 20.44
CA SER A 275 3.29 14.31 20.52
C SER A 275 2.46 14.41 19.23
N VAL A 276 2.74 15.37 18.35
CA VAL A 276 2.01 15.59 17.09
C VAL A 276 2.46 14.59 16.04
N ASP A 277 3.75 14.28 16.02
CA ASP A 277 4.33 13.21 15.21
C ASP A 277 3.74 11.85 15.60
N LEU A 278 3.52 11.62 16.90
CA LEU A 278 2.91 10.41 17.41
C LEU A 278 1.50 10.20 16.86
N GLU A 279 0.66 11.23 16.92
CA GLU A 279 -0.73 11.17 16.45
C GLU A 279 -0.81 10.96 14.93
N LYS A 280 -0.01 11.69 14.16
CA LYS A 280 0.09 11.49 12.70
C LYS A 280 0.57 10.09 12.34
N MET A 281 1.53 9.55 13.09
CA MET A 281 2.04 8.19 12.91
C MET A 281 0.97 7.15 13.22
N LYS A 282 0.17 7.32 14.27
CA LYS A 282 -0.96 6.42 14.57
C LYS A 282 -1.99 6.39 13.44
N ILE A 283 -2.34 7.57 12.92
CA ILE A 283 -3.26 7.68 11.77
C ILE A 283 -2.66 6.99 10.54
N GLN A 284 -1.36 7.21 10.28
CA GLN A 284 -0.68 6.61 9.14
C GLN A 284 -0.54 5.09 9.28
N ALA A 285 -0.20 4.58 10.47
CA ALA A 285 -0.09 3.16 10.77
C ALA A 285 -1.45 2.47 10.71
N ALA A 286 -2.51 3.12 11.21
CA ALA A 286 -3.89 2.64 11.06
C ALA A 286 -4.28 2.54 9.57
N LYS A 287 -3.89 3.53 8.75
CA LYS A 287 -4.08 3.49 7.30
C LYS A 287 -3.25 2.41 6.62
N GLU A 288 -2.02 2.15 7.05
CA GLU A 288 -1.18 1.10 6.48
C GLU A 288 -1.72 -0.29 6.80
N VAL A 289 -2.16 -0.51 8.05
CA VAL A 289 -2.86 -1.74 8.45
C VAL A 289 -4.11 -1.94 7.61
N ALA A 290 -4.92 -0.89 7.46
CA ALA A 290 -6.08 -0.88 6.61
C ALA A 290 -5.76 -1.18 5.13
N GLN A 291 -4.72 -0.55 4.58
CA GLN A 291 -4.27 -0.74 3.19
C GLN A 291 -3.72 -2.15 2.96
N SER A 292 -3.05 -2.74 3.94
CA SER A 292 -2.54 -4.12 3.87
C SER A 292 -3.67 -5.15 3.83
N TRP A 293 -4.81 -4.84 4.46
CA TRP A 293 -6.06 -5.61 4.36
C TRP A 293 -6.81 -5.29 3.06
N ALA A 294 -6.82 -4.02 2.67
CA ALA A 294 -7.43 -3.47 1.46
C ALA A 294 -6.49 -3.50 0.23
N TYR A 295 -5.58 -4.50 0.15
CA TYR A 295 -4.77 -4.85 -1.03
C TYR A 295 -5.63 -5.26 -2.27
N TRP A 296 -6.89 -4.87 -2.26
CA TRP A 296 -8.00 -5.24 -3.10
C TRP A 296 -8.88 -3.99 -3.37
N GLY A 297 -8.29 -2.79 -3.45
CA GLY A 297 -8.96 -1.66 -4.09
C GLY A 297 -9.32 -2.00 -5.54
N ALA A 298 -10.14 -1.19 -6.19
CA ALA A 298 -10.60 -1.50 -7.53
C ALA A 298 -9.41 -1.52 -8.51
N ALA A 299 -9.00 -2.75 -8.87
CA ALA A 299 -7.89 -3.05 -9.75
C ALA A 299 -8.24 -4.24 -10.65
N SER A 300 -7.46 -4.42 -11.72
CA SER A 300 -7.66 -5.53 -12.66
C SER A 300 -7.47 -6.91 -12.04
N HIS A 301 -6.73 -7.01 -10.93
CA HIS A 301 -6.47 -8.25 -10.22
C HIS A 301 -7.44 -8.52 -9.06
N PHE A 302 -8.34 -7.59 -8.75
CA PHE A 302 -9.37 -7.77 -7.72
C PHE A 302 -10.34 -8.90 -8.09
N ASP A 303 -10.83 -9.66 -7.11
CA ASP A 303 -11.81 -10.73 -7.34
C ASP A 303 -13.20 -10.14 -7.66
N TRP A 304 -13.46 -9.89 -8.93
CA TRP A 304 -14.73 -9.36 -9.43
C TRP A 304 -15.84 -10.42 -9.53
N SER A 305 -15.60 -11.67 -9.12
CA SER A 305 -16.58 -12.77 -9.30
C SER A 305 -17.92 -12.52 -8.62
N TRP A 306 -17.97 -11.67 -7.58
CA TRP A 306 -19.21 -11.25 -6.94
C TRP A 306 -20.16 -10.49 -7.89
N MET A 307 -19.62 -9.78 -8.88
CA MET A 307 -20.38 -9.14 -9.96
C MET A 307 -20.65 -10.07 -11.15
N TYR A 308 -19.82 -11.10 -11.32
CA TYR A 308 -19.92 -12.05 -12.43
C TYR A 308 -20.02 -13.49 -11.91
N PRO A 309 -21.13 -13.85 -11.23
CA PRO A 309 -21.26 -15.17 -10.59
C PRO A 309 -21.20 -16.34 -11.59
N ASN A 310 -21.43 -16.07 -12.87
CA ASN A 310 -21.44 -17.05 -13.95
C ASN A 310 -20.14 -17.05 -14.79
N ALA A 311 -19.20 -16.14 -14.52
CA ALA A 311 -17.92 -16.15 -15.22
C ALA A 311 -17.11 -17.39 -14.81
N LYS A 312 -16.36 -17.98 -15.74
CA LYS A 312 -15.48 -19.11 -15.42
C LYS A 312 -14.47 -18.67 -14.36
N LYS A 313 -14.64 -19.14 -13.12
CA LYS A 313 -13.70 -18.89 -12.01
C LYS A 313 -12.27 -19.18 -12.48
N LYS A 314 -11.46 -18.14 -12.70
CA LYS A 314 -10.01 -18.30 -12.75
C LYS A 314 -9.57 -18.63 -11.32
N VAL A 315 -8.85 -19.73 -11.16
CA VAL A 315 -8.17 -20.05 -9.91
C VAL A 315 -7.11 -18.98 -9.68
N VAL A 316 -7.47 -17.89 -9.03
CA VAL A 316 -6.50 -17.02 -8.38
C VAL A 316 -6.01 -17.84 -7.19
N ALA A 317 -4.73 -18.19 -7.18
CA ALA A 317 -4.11 -18.97 -6.11
C ALA A 317 -4.19 -18.20 -4.78
N GLN A 318 -5.31 -18.32 -4.09
CA GLN A 318 -5.50 -17.82 -2.74
C GLN A 318 -4.79 -18.76 -1.77
N ARG A 319 -3.98 -18.17 -0.89
CA ARG A 319 -3.21 -18.83 0.16
C ARG A 319 -4.12 -19.63 1.09
N GLN A 320 -4.08 -20.95 0.99
CA GLN A 320 -4.33 -21.86 2.10
C GLN A 320 -3.13 -22.79 2.23
N ALA A 321 -2.07 -22.30 2.89
CA ALA A 321 -0.96 -23.14 3.33
C ALA A 321 -0.24 -22.52 4.53
N GLU A 322 -1.00 -22.20 5.59
CA GLU A 322 -0.45 -22.10 6.95
C GLU A 322 -1.39 -22.83 7.90
N LYS A 323 -1.27 -24.17 7.91
CA LYS A 323 -1.48 -25.01 9.08
C LYS A 323 -1.11 -26.45 8.72
N THR A 324 -0.27 -27.07 9.55
CA THR A 324 0.21 -28.46 9.52
C THR A 324 1.32 -28.67 8.47
N THR A 325 2.57 -29.05 8.79
CA THR A 325 2.98 -30.18 9.63
C THR A 325 4.48 -30.09 9.94
N THR A 326 4.83 -30.60 11.11
CA THR A 326 6.13 -30.81 11.76
C THR A 326 7.03 -31.82 11.00
N SER A 327 8.35 -31.59 11.04
CA SER A 327 9.44 -32.56 11.28
C SER A 327 9.42 -33.95 10.58
N THR A 328 10.44 -34.25 9.74
CA THR A 328 11.46 -35.32 10.00
C THR A 328 12.58 -35.43 8.91
N SER A 329 13.84 -35.38 9.38
CA SER A 329 15.08 -36.11 9.00
C SER A 329 15.68 -36.23 7.55
N LYS A 330 16.84 -35.55 7.36
CA LYS A 330 18.21 -35.89 6.81
C LYS A 330 18.54 -37.28 6.17
N PRO A 331 19.76 -37.53 5.59
CA PRO A 331 20.77 -36.69 4.86
C PRO A 331 21.47 -37.38 3.63
N SER A 332 22.24 -36.65 2.79
CA SER A 332 23.49 -37.21 2.18
C SER A 332 24.45 -36.16 1.57
N SER A 333 25.71 -36.21 2.04
CA SER A 333 27.04 -35.90 1.43
C SER A 333 27.25 -34.60 0.62
N GLU A 334 27.96 -33.60 1.15
CA GLU A 334 29.44 -33.40 1.21
C GLU A 334 30.07 -32.80 -0.06
N VAL A 335 30.39 -31.49 0.01
CA VAL A 335 31.66 -30.94 -0.49
C VAL A 335 32.12 -29.87 0.51
N THR A 336 33.24 -30.12 1.16
CA THR A 336 33.98 -29.20 2.05
C THR A 336 34.77 -28.16 1.26
N THR A 337 34.72 -26.89 1.67
CA THR A 337 35.91 -26.04 1.80
C THR A 337 35.67 -24.82 2.69
N SER A 338 36.56 -24.69 3.68
CA SER A 338 37.05 -23.49 4.37
C SER A 338 36.10 -22.67 5.25
N THR A 339 36.46 -22.69 6.53
CA THR A 339 35.80 -22.21 7.73
C THR A 339 35.98 -20.73 8.03
N ALA A 340 34.86 -20.02 8.20
CA ALA A 340 34.64 -19.07 9.28
C ALA A 340 33.20 -19.32 9.80
N PRO A 341 32.93 -19.30 11.11
CA PRO A 341 31.57 -19.48 11.61
C PRO A 341 30.72 -18.30 11.15
N VAL A 342 29.75 -18.56 10.26
CA VAL A 342 28.70 -17.59 9.91
C VAL A 342 27.80 -17.50 11.13
N ASP A 343 27.79 -16.32 11.76
CA ASP A 343 26.87 -16.00 12.83
C ASP A 343 25.44 -16.00 12.26
N VAL A 344 24.67 -17.03 12.61
CA VAL A 344 23.29 -17.27 12.10
C VAL A 344 22.28 -16.24 12.63
N ASN A 345 22.72 -15.28 13.44
CA ASN A 345 21.89 -14.24 14.05
C ASN A 345 22.18 -12.82 13.52
N GLN A 346 23.02 -12.67 12.49
CA GLN A 346 23.33 -11.37 11.89
C GLN A 346 22.66 -11.25 10.51
N LEU A 347 21.95 -10.14 10.28
CA LEU A 347 21.36 -9.86 8.98
C LEU A 347 22.45 -9.79 7.89
N GLY A 348 22.33 -10.65 6.88
CA GLY A 348 23.20 -10.67 5.72
C GLY A 348 22.75 -9.67 4.65
N ILE A 349 23.70 -9.22 3.82
CA ILE A 349 23.41 -8.37 2.67
C ILE A 349 22.75 -9.21 1.58
N LEU A 350 21.53 -8.86 1.21
CA LEU A 350 20.84 -9.43 0.07
C LEU A 350 21.43 -8.87 -1.22
N LYS A 351 21.89 -9.77 -2.08
CA LYS A 351 22.36 -9.38 -3.42
C LYS A 351 21.22 -8.74 -4.21
N ALA A 352 21.42 -7.49 -4.60
CA ALA A 352 20.53 -6.72 -5.46
C ALA A 352 21.32 -6.11 -6.62
N THR A 353 20.65 -5.84 -7.73
CA THR A 353 21.21 -5.06 -8.85
C THR A 353 20.22 -4.01 -9.31
N VAL A 354 20.69 -2.84 -9.72
CA VAL A 354 19.84 -1.87 -10.43
C VAL A 354 19.40 -2.46 -11.77
N SER A 355 18.13 -2.86 -11.84
CA SER A 355 17.54 -3.52 -13.01
C SER A 355 16.92 -2.53 -14.00
N LYS A 356 16.41 -1.41 -13.50
CA LYS A 356 15.81 -0.32 -14.27
C LYS A 356 16.08 1.01 -13.57
N TYR A 357 16.09 2.07 -14.35
CA TYR A 357 16.09 3.44 -13.87
C TYR A 357 15.29 4.32 -14.83
N TYR A 358 14.87 5.47 -14.35
CA TYR A 358 14.17 6.49 -15.13
C TYR A 358 14.73 7.87 -14.79
N GLY A 359 14.62 8.80 -15.73
CA GLY A 359 15.13 10.16 -15.60
C GLY A 359 16.60 10.34 -15.95
N SER A 360 17.03 11.60 -15.90
CA SER A 360 18.40 12.02 -16.22
C SER A 360 19.21 12.21 -14.93
N PHE A 361 20.31 11.50 -14.81
CA PHE A 361 21.24 11.61 -13.69
C PHE A 361 22.70 11.58 -14.18
N LYS A 362 23.62 11.97 -13.29
CA LYS A 362 25.06 11.93 -13.47
C LYS A 362 25.66 10.89 -12.52
N GLY A 363 26.82 10.34 -12.86
CA GLY A 363 27.47 9.27 -12.10
C GLY A 363 27.14 7.85 -12.61
N ASN A 364 27.68 6.84 -11.94
CA ASN A 364 27.48 5.43 -12.33
C ASN A 364 26.42 4.78 -11.43
N TYR A 365 25.28 4.39 -12.00
CA TYR A 365 24.18 3.79 -11.23
C TYR A 365 24.53 2.46 -10.58
N HIS A 366 25.57 1.75 -11.05
CA HIS A 366 26.05 0.53 -10.39
C HIS A 366 26.50 0.79 -8.95
N ARG A 367 26.90 2.03 -8.63
CA ARG A 367 27.28 2.44 -7.28
C ARG A 367 26.18 2.22 -6.25
N ILE A 368 24.90 2.29 -6.65
CA ILE A 368 23.75 2.14 -5.74
C ILE A 368 23.70 0.75 -5.08
N THR A 369 24.36 -0.26 -5.66
CA THR A 369 24.35 -1.63 -5.15
C THR A 369 25.73 -2.30 -5.23
N ASP A 370 26.82 -1.54 -5.17
CA ASP A 370 28.18 -2.10 -5.35
C ASP A 370 28.88 -2.47 -4.03
N GLY A 371 28.25 -2.18 -2.90
CA GLY A 371 28.81 -2.43 -1.58
C GLY A 371 29.60 -1.25 -1.00
N GLU A 372 29.83 -0.18 -1.77
CA GLU A 372 30.68 0.95 -1.38
C GLU A 372 29.86 2.19 -0.98
N PHE A 373 29.71 2.41 0.32
CA PHE A 373 29.12 3.66 0.82
C PHE A 373 30.05 4.86 0.53
N ALA A 374 29.46 5.96 0.03
CA ALA A 374 30.11 7.26 0.09
C ALA A 374 30.23 7.64 1.58
N GLY A 375 31.45 7.56 2.13
CA GLY A 375 31.69 7.79 3.55
C GLY A 375 31.06 9.10 4.03
N ASN A 376 30.57 9.13 5.28
CA ASN A 376 29.93 10.30 5.86
C ASN A 376 30.78 11.55 5.62
N GLY A 377 30.19 12.53 4.96
CA GLY A 377 30.90 13.74 4.60
C GLY A 377 31.36 13.84 3.13
N THR A 378 31.12 12.83 2.31
CA THR A 378 31.48 12.86 0.88
C THR A 378 30.69 13.95 0.13
N ILE A 379 31.33 14.60 -0.84
CA ILE A 379 30.71 15.63 -1.68
C ILE A 379 29.71 14.95 -2.63
N ARG A 380 28.51 15.51 -2.70
CA ARG A 380 27.32 14.98 -3.38
C ARG A 380 27.47 14.69 -4.88
N ASP A 381 28.38 15.37 -5.56
CA ASP A 381 28.65 15.27 -7.00
C ASP A 381 30.00 14.57 -7.31
N GLY A 382 30.50 13.81 -6.33
CA GLY A 382 31.71 13.00 -6.48
C GLY A 382 31.48 11.67 -7.22
N ASP A 383 32.57 11.03 -7.61
CA ASP A 383 32.64 9.74 -8.32
C ASP A 383 32.00 8.54 -7.58
N LYS A 384 31.71 8.71 -6.28
CA LYS A 384 31.03 7.74 -5.41
C LYS A 384 29.52 7.89 -5.35
N CYS A 385 28.94 8.87 -6.05
CA CYS A 385 27.51 9.14 -6.00
C CYS A 385 26.85 8.99 -7.37
N VAL A 386 25.54 8.86 -7.36
CA VAL A 386 24.66 9.20 -8.46
C VAL A 386 23.93 10.47 -8.05
N TRP A 387 23.85 11.48 -8.93
CA TRP A 387 23.30 12.78 -8.57
C TRP A 387 22.52 13.44 -9.72
N TRP A 388 21.54 14.27 -9.36
CA TRP A 388 20.65 14.93 -10.30
C TRP A 388 20.04 16.22 -9.71
N ASP A 389 19.56 17.11 -10.58
CA ASP A 389 19.21 18.49 -10.23
C ASP A 389 17.70 18.70 -9.96
N ASP A 390 16.82 17.79 -10.38
CA ASP A 390 15.35 17.89 -10.21
C ASP A 390 14.76 16.61 -9.59
N PRO A 391 14.11 16.64 -8.41
CA PRO A 391 13.52 15.44 -7.79
C PRO A 391 12.41 14.81 -8.64
N LYS A 392 11.79 15.57 -9.55
CA LYS A 392 10.76 15.05 -10.42
C LYS A 392 11.41 14.17 -11.47
N ASP A 393 10.98 12.92 -11.52
CA ASP A 393 11.24 11.97 -12.60
C ASP A 393 12.56 11.17 -12.55
N VAL A 394 13.29 11.12 -11.43
CA VAL A 394 14.41 10.15 -11.26
C VAL A 394 14.07 9.07 -10.25
N TYR A 395 14.13 7.79 -10.68
CA TYR A 395 14.04 6.65 -9.78
C TYR A 395 14.91 5.48 -10.24
N PHE A 396 15.26 4.61 -9.29
CA PHE A 396 16.01 3.38 -9.52
C PHE A 396 15.20 2.19 -9.01
N ILE A 397 15.23 1.06 -9.74
CA ILE A 397 14.60 -0.20 -9.34
C ILE A 397 15.68 -1.24 -9.11
N LEU A 398 15.84 -1.65 -7.86
CA LEU A 398 16.69 -2.75 -7.44
C LEU A 398 15.93 -4.07 -7.65
N ASP A 399 16.55 -5.08 -8.26
CA ASP A 399 16.03 -6.45 -8.36
C ASP A 399 16.89 -7.39 -7.51
N LEU A 400 16.24 -8.13 -6.60
CA LEU A 400 16.83 -9.15 -5.74
C LEU A 400 17.02 -10.51 -6.44
N GLY A 401 16.55 -10.63 -7.69
CA GLY A 401 16.52 -11.83 -8.53
C GLY A 401 15.32 -12.73 -8.26
N GLU A 402 14.86 -12.78 -7.02
CA GLU A 402 13.71 -13.55 -6.53
C GLU A 402 13.04 -12.83 -5.36
N VAL A 403 11.88 -13.32 -4.92
CA VAL A 403 11.20 -12.78 -3.74
C VAL A 403 11.98 -13.16 -2.50
N LYS A 404 12.51 -12.17 -1.77
CA LYS A 404 13.24 -12.38 -0.52
C LYS A 404 12.56 -11.66 0.63
N GLN A 405 12.81 -12.14 1.84
CA GLN A 405 12.45 -11.43 3.06
C GLN A 405 13.49 -10.34 3.30
N ILE A 406 13.04 -9.08 3.27
CA ILE A 406 13.83 -7.92 3.66
C ILE A 406 13.53 -7.66 5.13
N ASN A 407 14.55 -7.71 5.97
CA ASN A 407 14.50 -7.51 7.42
C ASN A 407 15.18 -6.21 7.87
N GLY A 408 15.82 -5.50 6.95
CA GLY A 408 16.38 -4.17 7.19
C GLY A 408 17.02 -3.60 5.94
N PHE A 409 17.50 -2.37 6.05
CA PHE A 409 18.33 -1.77 5.01
C PHE A 409 19.32 -0.75 5.57
N HIS A 410 20.31 -0.45 4.74
CA HIS A 410 21.19 0.70 4.83
C HIS A 410 21.00 1.53 3.57
N ILE A 411 20.97 2.85 3.70
CA ILE A 411 20.92 3.78 2.57
C ILE A 411 21.85 4.94 2.86
N SER A 412 22.62 5.35 1.86
CA SER A 412 23.41 6.58 1.93
C SER A 412 22.91 7.57 0.90
N ASN A 413 22.34 8.65 1.41
CA ASN A 413 21.78 9.74 0.64
C ASN A 413 22.29 11.08 1.16
N HIS A 414 22.04 12.14 0.40
CA HIS A 414 22.30 13.49 0.87
C HIS A 414 21.40 13.80 2.08
N ASN A 415 21.99 14.37 3.13
CA ASN A 415 21.32 14.61 4.40
C ASN A 415 20.25 15.72 4.39
N THR A 416 20.10 16.45 3.28
CA THR A 416 19.05 17.46 3.10
C THR A 416 17.90 17.00 2.20
N ASP A 417 17.93 15.76 1.74
CA ASP A 417 16.96 15.22 0.80
C ASP A 417 15.95 14.33 1.52
N VAL A 418 14.74 14.25 0.97
CA VAL A 418 13.74 13.25 1.38
C VAL A 418 13.71 12.14 0.36
N TYR A 419 13.91 10.89 0.80
CA TYR A 419 13.84 9.70 -0.04
C TYR A 419 12.67 8.80 0.37
N ILE A 420 12.04 8.19 -0.62
CA ILE A 420 11.06 7.12 -0.44
C ILE A 420 11.61 5.84 -1.03
N LEU A 421 11.47 4.75 -0.27
CA LEU A 421 11.67 3.40 -0.76
C LEU A 421 10.29 2.75 -0.85
N GLU A 422 9.97 2.17 -1.99
CA GLU A 422 8.80 1.33 -2.22
C GLU A 422 9.26 -0.08 -2.56
N CYS A 423 8.47 -1.09 -2.23
CA CYS A 423 8.78 -2.49 -2.51
C CYS A 423 7.69 -3.13 -3.37
N SER A 424 8.06 -4.17 -4.12
CA SER A 424 7.15 -4.88 -5.01
C SER A 424 7.57 -6.34 -5.17
N VAL A 425 6.59 -7.23 -5.33
CA VAL A 425 6.82 -8.65 -5.66
C VAL A 425 6.87 -8.86 -7.17
N ASP A 426 6.09 -8.08 -7.93
CA ASP A 426 5.86 -8.27 -9.38
C ASP A 426 6.58 -7.24 -10.26
N GLY A 427 7.13 -6.18 -9.66
CA GLY A 427 7.84 -5.10 -10.36
C GLY A 427 6.91 -4.11 -11.05
N VAL A 428 5.60 -4.18 -10.76
CA VAL A 428 4.54 -3.34 -11.30
C VAL A 428 3.87 -2.58 -10.17
N ASN A 429 3.46 -3.29 -9.12
CA ASN A 429 2.74 -2.75 -7.99
C ASN A 429 3.70 -2.47 -6.83
N PHE A 430 3.93 -1.20 -6.55
CA PHE A 430 4.85 -0.75 -5.52
C PHE A 430 4.07 -0.24 -4.29
N SER A 431 4.45 -0.70 -3.10
CA SER A 431 3.95 -0.22 -1.82
C SER A 431 5.07 0.39 -0.99
N LYS A 432 4.78 1.50 -0.30
CA LYS A 432 5.76 2.20 0.52
C LYS A 432 6.40 1.25 1.55
N MET A 433 7.73 1.25 1.59
CA MET A 433 8.55 0.45 2.51
C MET A 433 9.15 1.32 3.61
N ALA A 434 9.65 2.52 3.28
CA ALA A 434 10.22 3.46 4.23
C ALA A 434 10.32 4.88 3.64
N THR A 435 10.47 5.88 4.52
CA THR A 435 10.89 7.25 4.17
C THR A 435 12.17 7.58 4.92
N ILE A 436 13.10 8.25 4.24
CA ILE A 436 14.24 8.94 4.86
C ILE A 436 13.98 10.43 4.81
N ASP A 437 13.88 11.08 5.97
CA ASP A 437 13.55 12.49 6.07
C ASP A 437 14.80 13.37 6.21
N LYS A 438 14.77 14.54 5.56
CA LYS A 438 15.85 15.54 5.59
C LYS A 438 16.12 16.14 6.97
N THR A 439 15.16 16.06 7.90
CA THR A 439 15.31 16.57 9.27
C THR A 439 16.17 15.67 10.15
N TRP A 440 16.46 14.45 9.70
CA TRP A 440 17.22 13.48 10.47
C TRP A 440 18.74 13.62 10.32
N GLY A 441 19.19 14.37 9.32
CA GLY A 441 20.61 14.65 9.11
C GLY A 441 21.22 15.44 10.26
N ARG A 442 22.51 15.24 10.54
CA ARG A 442 23.21 15.97 11.61
C ARG A 442 23.26 17.49 11.34
N VAL A 443 22.46 18.25 12.09
CA VAL A 443 22.37 19.72 12.04
C VAL A 443 23.69 20.37 12.50
N GLY A 444 24.27 21.26 11.68
CA GLY A 444 25.46 22.03 12.10
C GLY A 444 26.15 22.92 11.03
N GLY A 445 25.44 23.85 10.39
CA GLY A 445 26.06 24.94 9.61
C GLY A 445 26.32 24.66 8.12
N TYR A 446 26.53 25.73 7.34
CA TYR A 446 26.58 25.77 5.87
C TYR A 446 27.65 24.86 5.19
N SER A 447 28.52 24.19 5.96
CA SER A 447 29.50 23.18 5.50
C SER A 447 28.97 21.73 5.47
N ASN A 448 27.69 21.52 5.80
CA ASN A 448 27.11 20.21 6.12
C ASN A 448 26.24 19.57 5.03
N TYR A 449 26.30 20.04 3.78
CA TYR A 449 25.63 19.40 2.64
C TYR A 449 26.44 18.18 2.16
N ARG A 450 26.26 17.03 2.79
CA ARG A 450 27.09 15.84 2.57
C ARG A 450 26.28 14.55 2.62
N MET A 451 26.85 13.49 2.07
CA MET A 451 26.30 12.14 2.18
C MET A 451 26.26 11.68 3.64
N GLU A 452 25.15 11.07 4.05
CA GLU A 452 24.94 10.46 5.36
C GLU A 452 24.30 9.08 5.20
N THR A 453 24.75 8.12 5.99
CA THR A 453 24.20 6.76 5.98
C THR A 453 23.13 6.60 7.06
N PHE A 454 21.94 6.20 6.64
CA PHE A 454 20.81 5.86 7.49
C PHE A 454 20.58 4.34 7.48
N SER A 455 20.15 3.79 8.60
CA SER A 455 19.94 2.35 8.76
C SER A 455 18.80 2.03 9.69
N THR A 456 18.09 0.95 9.38
CA THR A 456 17.08 0.34 10.25
C THR A 456 17.65 -0.60 11.31
N VAL A 457 18.96 -0.86 11.30
CA VAL A 457 19.61 -1.87 12.16
C VAL A 457 20.18 -1.19 13.41
N PRO A 458 19.69 -1.51 14.63
CA PRO A 458 20.10 -0.83 15.87
C PRO A 458 21.60 -0.83 16.16
N SER A 459 22.31 -1.87 15.76
CA SER A 459 23.75 -2.01 15.95
C SER A 459 24.60 -1.24 14.91
N HIS A 460 23.99 -0.70 13.85
CA HIS A 460 24.68 0.03 12.79
C HIS A 460 24.97 1.49 13.22
N LYS A 461 26.13 2.04 12.84
CA LYS A 461 26.53 3.41 13.21
C LYS A 461 25.58 4.50 12.69
N GLY A 462 24.95 4.23 11.55
CA GLY A 462 23.92 5.07 10.93
C GLY A 462 22.49 4.72 11.36
N TYR A 463 22.31 3.98 12.45
CA TYR A 463 20.97 3.64 12.93
C TYR A 463 20.14 4.91 13.17
N GLU A 464 19.00 4.99 12.48
CA GLU A 464 18.04 6.07 12.64
C GLU A 464 16.72 5.49 13.18
N PRO A 465 16.46 5.61 14.49
CA PRO A 465 15.29 5.02 15.14
C PRO A 465 13.95 5.58 14.61
N ARG A 466 13.95 6.75 13.96
CA ARG A 466 12.76 7.37 13.37
C ARG A 466 12.37 6.75 12.04
N ILE A 467 13.20 5.90 11.42
CA ILE A 467 12.80 5.16 10.22
C ILE A 467 11.66 4.20 10.60
N ASN A 468 10.48 4.48 10.07
CA ASN A 468 9.36 3.54 10.13
C ASN A 468 9.55 2.46 9.05
N PHE A 469 10.08 1.31 9.45
CA PHE A 469 10.27 0.15 8.60
C PHE A 469 9.78 -1.11 9.31
N SER A 470 9.06 -1.95 8.57
CA SER A 470 8.65 -3.30 8.98
C SER A 470 9.19 -4.33 7.97
N PRO A 471 9.62 -5.52 8.43
CA PRO A 471 10.09 -6.56 7.53
C PRO A 471 9.05 -6.89 6.44
N VAL A 472 9.51 -7.00 5.20
CA VAL A 472 8.63 -7.15 4.03
C VAL A 472 9.17 -8.18 3.04
N LYS A 473 8.28 -8.93 2.38
CA LYS A 473 8.66 -9.80 1.26
C LYS A 473 8.58 -9.01 -0.03
N ALA A 474 9.69 -8.93 -0.75
CA ALA A 474 9.75 -8.23 -2.02
C ALA A 474 10.80 -8.84 -2.93
N ARG A 475 10.63 -8.65 -4.23
CA ARG A 475 11.67 -8.89 -5.23
C ARG A 475 12.31 -7.58 -5.69
N TYR A 476 11.50 -6.53 -5.81
CA TYR A 476 11.92 -5.24 -6.31
C TYR A 476 11.84 -4.18 -5.23
N VAL A 477 12.80 -3.26 -5.22
CA VAL A 477 12.76 -2.04 -4.39
C VAL A 477 12.99 -0.84 -5.28
N LYS A 478 12.01 0.07 -5.31
CA LYS A 478 12.08 1.33 -6.05
C LYS A 478 12.48 2.45 -5.11
N ILE A 479 13.39 3.31 -5.56
CA ILE A 479 14.01 4.34 -4.74
C ILE A 479 13.99 5.66 -5.51
N TYR A 480 13.46 6.70 -4.88
CA TYR A 480 13.39 8.03 -5.48
C TYR A 480 13.36 9.11 -4.38
N ALA A 481 13.81 10.30 -4.76
CA ALA A 481 13.70 11.47 -3.90
C ALA A 481 12.37 12.19 -4.14
N THR A 482 11.75 12.72 -3.10
CA THR A 482 10.55 13.55 -3.19
C THR A 482 10.83 15.02 -2.95
N GLU A 483 11.85 15.33 -2.18
CA GLU A 483 12.30 16.70 -1.92
C GLU A 483 13.81 16.75 -1.99
N CYS A 484 14.34 17.39 -3.03
CA CYS A 484 15.75 17.75 -3.12
C CYS A 484 15.90 19.00 -3.99
N LYS A 485 16.98 19.75 -3.77
CA LYS A 485 17.44 20.80 -4.70
C LYS A 485 18.59 20.31 -5.60
N TYR A 486 19.33 19.32 -5.10
CA TYR A 486 20.46 18.63 -5.73
C TYR A 486 20.53 17.24 -5.11
N CYS A 487 19.82 16.30 -5.70
CA CYS A 487 19.70 14.95 -5.18
C CYS A 487 21.01 14.19 -5.30
N SER A 488 21.36 13.40 -4.29
CA SER A 488 22.40 12.38 -4.44
C SER A 488 22.16 11.11 -3.62
N LEU A 489 22.49 9.98 -4.23
CA LEU A 489 22.39 8.63 -3.68
C LEU A 489 23.71 7.91 -3.96
N SER A 490 24.32 7.29 -2.94
CA SER A 490 25.56 6.51 -3.16
C SER A 490 25.34 5.02 -3.15
N GLU A 491 24.63 4.49 -2.15
CA GLU A 491 24.56 3.04 -1.90
C GLU A 491 23.27 2.69 -1.15
N VAL A 492 22.70 1.53 -1.49
CA VAL A 492 21.55 0.94 -0.82
C VAL A 492 21.79 -0.56 -0.65
N GLN A 493 21.81 -0.99 0.61
CA GLN A 493 21.94 -2.41 0.96
C GLN A 493 20.64 -2.89 1.59
N LEU A 494 20.06 -3.92 1.00
CA LEU A 494 18.91 -4.64 1.55
C LEU A 494 19.43 -5.79 2.39
N LEU A 495 18.80 -6.04 3.53
CA LEU A 495 19.27 -7.00 4.52
C LEU A 495 18.23 -8.08 4.77
N GLY A 496 18.66 -9.33 4.97
CA GLY A 496 17.79 -10.47 5.25
C GLY A 496 18.56 -11.61 5.92
N TYR A 497 17.84 -12.66 6.32
CA TYR A 497 18.42 -13.87 6.92
C TYR A 497 18.85 -14.90 5.88
#